data_AF-A0A8T0C9V4-F1
#
_entry.id   AF-A0A8T0C9V4-F1
#
_cell.length_a   1.000
_cell.length_b   1.000
_cell.length_c   1.000
_cell.angle_alpha   90.00
_cell.angle_beta   90.00
_cell.angle_gamma   90.00
#
_symmetry.space_group_name_H-M   'P 1'
#
loop_
_entity.id
_entity.type
_entity.pdbx_description
1 polymer ?
#
loop_
_entity_poly.entity_id
_entity_poly.type
_entity_poly.pdbx_seq_one_letter_code
_entity_poly.pdbx_strand_id
1 'polypeptide(L)'
;MVTLIRLILIWCVLLPVQSYANLNLDRHAIEQIAKSYLLAQIEVKPKLMAQIADDELVKRTYWQGKTDGEFVMSMDKAGLVKLAAEYNVSGGRFAKQPKMEVNVLDIDERIASVKLTTDEWVDYMHLYKNASGEWQILNVLWQFHQVARHRSGG
;
A
#
# COMPACT_ATOMS: atom_id res chain seq x y z
N MET A 1 -17.01 41.66 -25.80
CA MET A 1 -17.50 40.28 -26.01
C MET A 1 -16.37 39.31 -26.36
N VAL A 2 -15.53 39.60 -27.38
CA VAL A 2 -14.40 38.73 -27.79
C VAL A 2 -13.35 38.50 -26.70
N THR A 3 -13.03 39.53 -25.90
CA THR A 3 -12.08 39.44 -24.78
C THR A 3 -12.59 38.55 -23.64
N LEU A 4 -13.90 38.59 -23.37
CA LEU A 4 -14.55 37.77 -22.35
C LEU A 4 -14.58 36.28 -22.78
N ILE A 5 -14.85 36.02 -24.07
CA ILE A 5 -14.81 34.68 -24.67
C ILE A 5 -13.39 34.10 -24.65
N ARG A 6 -12.36 34.92 -24.92
CA ARG A 6 -10.95 34.50 -24.79
C ARG A 6 -10.55 34.17 -23.34
N LEU A 7 -11.02 34.96 -22.36
CA LEU A 7 -10.76 34.69 -20.95
C LEU A 7 -11.45 33.39 -20.47
N ILE A 8 -12.67 33.11 -20.91
CA ILE A 8 -13.38 31.86 -20.62
C ILE A 8 -12.67 30.65 -21.26
N LEU A 9 -12.23 30.76 -22.52
CA LEU A 9 -11.48 29.71 -23.21
C LEU A 9 -10.12 29.41 -22.54
N ILE A 10 -9.41 30.43 -22.08
CA ILE A 10 -8.14 30.25 -21.33
C ILE A 10 -8.40 29.52 -20.01
N TRP A 11 -9.52 29.80 -19.34
CA TRP A 11 -9.86 29.16 -18.06
C TRP A 11 -10.30 27.70 -18.22
N CYS A 12 -11.03 27.36 -19.28
CA CYS A 12 -11.41 25.97 -19.59
C CYS A 12 -10.22 25.05 -19.90
N VAL A 13 -9.10 25.59 -20.40
CA VAL A 13 -7.90 24.80 -20.71
C VAL A 13 -7.03 24.55 -19.47
N LEU A 14 -7.09 25.41 -18.44
CA LEU A 14 -6.22 25.31 -17.25
C LEU A 14 -6.72 24.28 -16.22
N LEU A 15 -8.04 24.07 -16.11
CA LEU A 15 -8.65 23.10 -15.19
C LEU A 15 -8.21 21.63 -15.43
N PRO A 16 -8.25 21.10 -16.67
CA PRO A 16 -7.86 19.70 -16.90
C PRO A 16 -6.37 19.48 -16.59
N VAL A 17 -5.49 20.44 -16.90
CA VAL A 17 -4.04 20.32 -16.68
C VAL A 17 -3.69 20.16 -15.20
N GLN A 18 -4.36 20.89 -14.31
CA GLN A 18 -4.16 20.76 -12.86
C GLN A 18 -4.60 19.39 -12.34
N SER A 19 -5.72 18.85 -12.85
CA SER A 19 -6.20 17.52 -12.47
C SER A 19 -5.23 16.41 -12.89
N TYR A 20 -4.70 16.45 -14.11
CA TYR A 20 -3.71 15.48 -14.58
C TYR A 20 -2.38 15.56 -13.81
N ALA A 21 -1.91 16.77 -13.48
CA ALA A 21 -0.70 16.94 -12.68
C ALA A 21 -0.87 16.37 -11.27
N ASN A 22 -2.00 16.63 -10.63
CA ASN A 22 -2.32 16.09 -9.30
C ASN A 22 -2.42 14.56 -9.33
N LEU A 23 -3.06 13.98 -10.35
CA LEU A 23 -3.16 12.52 -10.49
C LEU A 23 -1.79 11.85 -10.65
N ASN A 24 -0.86 12.46 -11.40
CA ASN A 24 0.50 11.94 -11.54
C ASN A 24 1.30 12.04 -10.23
N LEU A 25 1.17 13.16 -9.50
CA LEU A 25 1.78 13.32 -8.18
C LEU A 25 1.23 12.29 -7.19
N ASP A 26 -0.08 12.05 -7.22
CA ASP A 26 -0.73 11.08 -6.35
C ASP A 26 -0.32 9.66 -6.67
N ARG A 27 -0.32 9.28 -7.96
CA ARG A 27 0.20 7.98 -8.38
C ARG A 27 1.61 7.75 -7.88
N HIS A 28 2.50 8.74 -8.03
CA HIS A 28 3.86 8.64 -7.54
C HIS A 28 3.91 8.47 -6.02
N ALA A 29 3.17 9.30 -5.27
CA ALA A 29 3.13 9.22 -3.80
C ALA A 29 2.61 7.86 -3.31
N ILE A 30 1.54 7.35 -3.91
CA ILE A 30 0.95 6.04 -3.63
C ILE A 30 1.97 4.93 -3.89
N GLU A 31 2.67 4.97 -5.04
CA GLU A 31 3.72 4.01 -5.36
C GLU A 31 4.86 4.03 -4.33
N GLN A 32 5.27 5.21 -3.87
CA GLN A 32 6.31 5.34 -2.85
C GLN A 32 5.85 4.79 -1.49
N ILE A 33 4.60 5.03 -1.08
CA ILE A 33 4.04 4.48 0.16
C ILE A 33 3.97 2.94 0.08
N ALA A 34 3.48 2.39 -1.03
CA ALA A 34 3.41 0.94 -1.22
C ALA A 34 4.80 0.28 -1.27
N LYS A 35 5.82 0.93 -1.87
CA LYS A 35 7.21 0.45 -1.81
C LYS A 35 7.78 0.54 -0.40
N SER A 36 7.53 1.66 0.30
CA SER A 36 8.00 1.89 1.67
C SER A 36 7.48 0.83 2.65
N TYR A 37 6.27 0.31 2.41
CA TYR A 37 5.71 -0.81 3.17
C TYR A 37 6.61 -2.06 3.15
N LEU A 38 7.12 -2.43 1.98
CA LEU A 38 8.03 -3.57 1.85
C LEU A 38 9.44 -3.21 2.34
N LEU A 39 9.95 -2.04 1.97
CA LEU A 39 11.28 -1.57 2.39
C LEU A 39 11.40 -1.47 3.92
N ALA A 40 10.34 -1.07 4.61
CA ALA A 40 10.33 -1.01 6.06
C ALA A 40 10.57 -2.38 6.72
N GLN A 41 10.11 -3.47 6.08
CA GLN A 41 10.34 -4.84 6.55
C GLN A 41 11.70 -5.39 6.11
N ILE A 42 12.12 -5.08 4.88
CA ILE A 42 13.43 -5.51 4.35
C ILE A 42 14.56 -4.86 5.14
N GLU A 43 14.51 -3.54 5.33
CA GLU A 43 15.57 -2.73 5.91
C GLU A 43 15.44 -2.56 7.43
N VAL A 44 14.46 -3.22 8.05
CA VAL A 44 14.20 -3.19 9.50
C VAL A 44 13.98 -1.75 10.00
N LYS A 45 13.03 -1.04 9.37
CA LYS A 45 12.68 0.37 9.65
C LYS A 45 11.28 0.51 10.26
N PRO A 46 11.08 0.18 11.54
CA PRO A 46 9.77 0.28 12.18
C PRO A 46 9.21 1.71 12.22
N LYS A 47 10.07 2.73 12.30
CA LYS A 47 9.65 4.15 12.23
C LYS A 47 9.03 4.50 10.88
N LEU A 48 9.60 4.00 9.78
CA LEU A 48 9.03 4.18 8.44
C LEU A 48 7.66 3.52 8.36
N MET A 49 7.54 2.27 8.85
CA MET A 49 6.25 1.58 8.90
C MET A 49 5.20 2.38 9.68
N ALA A 50 5.57 2.94 10.83
CA ALA A 50 4.68 3.74 11.66
C ALA A 50 4.20 5.03 10.99
N GLN A 51 5.03 5.64 10.11
CA GLN A 51 4.69 6.85 9.38
C GLN A 51 3.69 6.61 8.24
N ILE A 52 3.86 5.50 7.51
CA ILE A 52 3.06 5.21 6.32
C ILE A 52 1.75 4.48 6.61
N ALA A 53 1.64 3.88 7.79
CA ALA A 53 0.43 3.19 8.26
C ALA A 53 -0.48 4.15 9.02
N ASP A 54 -1.77 4.14 8.69
CA ASP A 54 -2.80 4.79 9.49
C ASP A 54 -2.95 4.11 10.86
N ASP A 55 -3.37 4.85 11.89
CA ASP A 55 -3.59 4.30 13.23
C ASP A 55 -4.68 3.21 13.25
N GLU A 56 -5.66 3.29 12.36
CA GLU A 56 -6.73 2.30 12.16
C GLU A 56 -6.36 1.21 11.14
N LEU A 57 -5.08 1.10 10.75
CA LEU A 57 -4.64 0.09 9.79
C LEU A 57 -4.96 -1.32 10.28
N VAL A 58 -5.50 -2.14 9.38
CA VAL A 58 -5.59 -3.59 9.59
C VAL A 58 -5.10 -4.39 8.38
N LYS A 59 -4.15 -5.29 8.64
CA LYS A 59 -3.69 -6.33 7.72
C LYS A 59 -4.44 -7.64 7.98
N ARG A 60 -4.98 -8.29 6.94
CA ARG A 60 -5.80 -9.51 7.05
C ARG A 60 -5.45 -10.57 6.02
N THR A 61 -5.69 -11.83 6.38
CA THR A 61 -5.66 -12.97 5.45
C THR A 61 -6.59 -14.07 5.96
N TYR A 62 -6.97 -15.01 5.08
CA TYR A 62 -7.53 -16.28 5.53
C TYR A 62 -6.39 -17.22 5.94
N TRP A 63 -6.67 -18.14 6.85
CA TRP A 63 -5.69 -19.10 7.33
C TRP A 63 -6.36 -20.42 7.70
N GLN A 64 -5.76 -21.53 7.28
CA GLN A 64 -6.22 -22.86 7.67
C GLN A 64 -5.58 -23.28 8.99
N GLY A 65 -6.42 -23.39 10.03
CA GLY A 65 -6.03 -23.96 11.32
C GLY A 65 -5.70 -25.45 11.21
N LYS A 66 -4.87 -25.94 12.14
CA LYS A 66 -4.49 -27.36 12.20
C LYS A 66 -5.70 -28.25 12.55
N THR A 67 -6.56 -27.75 13.43
CA THR A 67 -7.77 -28.45 13.93
C THR A 67 -9.05 -27.65 13.72
N ASP A 68 -8.93 -26.33 13.57
CA ASP A 68 -10.06 -25.41 13.79
C ASP A 68 -10.70 -24.88 12.49
N GLY A 69 -10.42 -25.51 11.35
CA GLY A 69 -10.93 -25.05 10.05
C GLY A 69 -10.28 -23.74 9.57
N GLU A 70 -10.88 -23.10 8.58
CA GLU A 70 -10.42 -21.80 8.06
C GLU A 70 -10.90 -20.66 8.95
N PHE A 71 -10.04 -19.67 9.19
CA PHE A 71 -10.38 -18.45 9.93
C PHE A 71 -9.65 -17.24 9.37
N VAL A 72 -10.08 -16.03 9.75
CA VAL A 72 -9.41 -14.78 9.36
C VAL A 72 -8.37 -14.39 10.40
N MET A 73 -7.12 -14.27 9.98
CA MET A 73 -6.06 -13.64 10.76
C MET A 73 -6.07 -12.13 10.52
N SER A 74 -5.87 -11.37 11.60
CA SER A 74 -5.76 -9.90 11.54
C SER A 74 -4.53 -9.42 12.32
N MET A 75 -3.93 -8.33 11.85
CA MET A 75 -2.80 -7.63 12.46
C MET A 75 -3.03 -6.12 12.35
N ASP A 76 -2.92 -5.40 13.46
CA ASP A 76 -3.07 -3.95 13.53
C ASP A 76 -1.75 -3.21 13.22
N LYS A 77 -1.77 -1.86 13.26
CA LYS A 77 -0.57 -1.02 13.10
C LYS A 77 0.54 -1.42 14.05
N ALA A 78 0.24 -1.65 15.34
CA ALA A 78 1.26 -1.99 16.34
C ALA A 78 1.96 -3.30 15.99
N GLY A 79 1.20 -4.32 15.60
CA GLY A 79 1.71 -5.60 15.12
C GLY A 79 2.54 -5.45 13.85
N LEU A 80 2.12 -4.60 12.91
CA LEU A 80 2.85 -4.34 11.68
C LEU A 80 4.17 -3.59 11.91
N VAL A 81 4.19 -2.62 12.82
CA VAL A 81 5.42 -1.93 13.24
C VAL A 81 6.38 -2.89 13.93
N LYS A 82 5.87 -3.77 14.79
CA LYS A 82 6.66 -4.84 15.41
C LYS A 82 7.23 -5.79 14.36
N LEU A 83 6.42 -6.21 13.38
CA LEU A 83 6.86 -7.04 12.28
C LEU A 83 8.02 -6.37 11.52
N ALA A 84 7.91 -5.08 11.21
CA ALA A 84 8.98 -4.32 10.56
C ALA A 84 10.26 -4.21 11.42
N ALA A 85 10.16 -4.29 12.75
CA ALA A 85 11.32 -4.28 13.65
C ALA A 85 12.02 -5.65 13.76
N GLU A 86 11.31 -6.75 13.52
CA GLU A 86 11.77 -8.09 13.91
C GLU A 86 11.96 -9.04 12.73
N TYR A 87 11.15 -8.89 11.67
CA TYR A 87 11.00 -9.92 10.63
C TYR A 87 12.33 -10.31 9.97
N ASN A 88 13.12 -9.31 9.56
CA ASN A 88 14.36 -9.50 8.81
C ASN A 88 15.64 -9.12 9.57
N VAL A 89 15.64 -9.15 10.91
CA VAL A 89 16.83 -8.80 11.72
C VAL A 89 18.05 -9.66 11.36
N SER A 90 17.85 -10.94 11.01
CA SER A 90 18.92 -11.84 10.58
C SER A 90 19.33 -11.68 9.10
N GLY A 91 18.63 -10.84 8.34
CA GLY A 91 18.89 -10.58 6.91
C GLY A 91 18.50 -11.73 5.95
N GLY A 92 17.91 -12.82 6.46
CA GLY A 92 17.63 -14.03 5.67
C GLY A 92 16.18 -14.18 5.17
N ARG A 93 15.30 -13.20 5.39
CA ARG A 93 13.88 -13.32 4.98
C ARG A 93 13.61 -12.96 3.53
N PHE A 94 14.52 -12.24 2.90
CA PHE A 94 14.36 -11.74 1.53
C PHE A 94 15.53 -12.21 0.67
N ALA A 95 15.28 -12.44 -0.62
CA ALA A 95 16.34 -12.66 -1.58
C ALA A 95 17.26 -11.41 -1.65
N LYS A 96 18.48 -11.57 -2.18
CA LYS A 96 19.41 -10.44 -2.38
C LYS A 96 18.82 -9.33 -3.26
N GLN A 97 17.96 -9.71 -4.20
CA GLN A 97 17.20 -8.81 -5.06
C GLN A 97 15.73 -9.22 -4.98
N PRO A 98 15.02 -8.80 -3.92
CA PRO A 98 13.64 -9.22 -3.73
C PRO A 98 12.75 -8.59 -4.81
N LYS A 99 11.79 -9.37 -5.31
CA LYS A 99 10.76 -8.81 -6.19
C LYS A 99 9.93 -7.79 -5.42
N MET A 100 9.77 -6.61 -6.02
CA MET A 100 8.95 -5.52 -5.49
C MET A 100 8.24 -4.85 -6.67
N GLU A 101 7.12 -5.43 -7.09
CA GLU A 101 6.29 -4.91 -8.18
C GLU A 101 5.05 -4.22 -7.58
N VAL A 102 4.87 -2.94 -7.89
CA VAL A 102 3.73 -2.14 -7.40
C VAL A 102 2.86 -1.73 -8.58
N ASN A 103 1.58 -2.06 -8.50
CA ASN A 103 0.58 -1.72 -9.50
C ASN A 103 -0.52 -0.93 -8.81
N VAL A 104 -0.58 0.38 -9.07
CA VAL A 104 -1.72 1.21 -8.64
C VAL A 104 -2.89 0.91 -9.55
N LEU A 105 -3.85 0.15 -9.04
CA LEU A 105 -4.99 -0.38 -9.77
C LEU A 105 -6.01 0.70 -10.09
N ASP A 106 -6.26 1.57 -9.11
CA ASP A 106 -7.20 2.68 -9.26
C ASP A 106 -6.88 3.81 -8.28
N ILE A 107 -7.25 5.04 -8.66
CA ILE A 107 -7.19 6.24 -7.83
C ILE A 107 -8.51 6.99 -8.04
N ASP A 108 -9.30 7.10 -6.98
CA ASP A 108 -10.54 7.87 -6.97
C ASP A 108 -10.43 8.97 -5.92
N GLU A 109 -10.15 10.18 -6.38
CA GLU A 109 -9.91 11.37 -5.55
C GLU A 109 -8.92 11.13 -4.39
N ARG A 110 -9.45 10.84 -3.19
CA ARG A 110 -8.69 10.67 -1.94
C ARG A 110 -8.47 9.21 -1.56
N ILE A 111 -8.84 8.25 -2.39
CA ILE A 111 -8.64 6.82 -2.12
C ILE A 111 -7.91 6.14 -3.28
N ALA A 112 -7.20 5.06 -2.97
CA ALA A 112 -6.49 4.28 -3.98
C ALA A 112 -6.45 2.80 -3.62
N SER A 113 -6.48 1.96 -4.65
CA SER A 113 -6.27 0.52 -4.56
C SER A 113 -4.96 0.13 -5.22
N VAL A 114 -4.14 -0.64 -4.52
CA VAL A 114 -2.79 -1.02 -4.98
C VAL A 114 -2.61 -2.52 -4.84
N LYS A 115 -1.94 -3.13 -5.81
CA LYS A 115 -1.40 -4.48 -5.69
C LYS A 115 0.12 -4.41 -5.57
N LEU A 116 0.66 -4.91 -4.47
CA LEU A 116 2.09 -5.14 -4.28
C LEU A 116 2.36 -6.64 -4.44
N THR A 117 3.28 -7.00 -5.33
CA THR A 117 3.67 -8.38 -5.61
C THR A 117 5.12 -8.59 -5.22
N THR A 118 5.37 -9.58 -4.35
CA THR A 118 6.70 -10.03 -3.94
C THR A 118 7.03 -11.38 -4.56
N ASP A 119 8.19 -11.95 -4.21
CA ASP A 119 8.60 -13.29 -4.64
C ASP A 119 7.62 -14.38 -4.16
N GLU A 120 7.04 -14.19 -2.98
CA GLU A 120 6.36 -15.26 -2.24
C GLU A 120 4.88 -14.98 -2.00
N TRP A 121 4.46 -13.70 -2.02
CA TRP A 121 3.08 -13.28 -1.73
C TRP A 121 2.64 -12.07 -2.55
N VAL A 122 1.35 -11.77 -2.43
CA VAL A 122 0.71 -10.54 -2.89
C VAL A 122 0.04 -9.83 -1.72
N ASP A 123 0.11 -8.51 -1.70
CA ASP A 123 -0.65 -7.63 -0.82
C ASP A 123 -1.58 -6.75 -1.70
N TYR A 124 -2.89 -6.78 -1.46
CA TYR A 124 -3.85 -5.79 -1.94
C TYR A 124 -4.05 -4.74 -0.86
N MET A 125 -3.75 -3.49 -1.19
CA MET A 125 -3.69 -2.40 -0.23
C MET A 125 -4.74 -1.35 -0.59
N HIS A 126 -5.44 -0.85 0.43
CA HIS A 126 -6.27 0.34 0.29
C HIS A 126 -5.59 1.50 1.03
N LEU A 127 -5.37 2.58 0.31
CA LEU A 127 -4.77 3.81 0.83
C LEU A 127 -5.78 4.93 0.76
N TYR A 128 -5.59 5.93 1.61
CA TYR A 128 -6.33 7.18 1.51
C TYR A 128 -5.39 8.38 1.71
N LYS A 129 -5.77 9.52 1.14
CA LYS A 129 -5.14 10.82 1.34
C LYS A 129 -5.85 11.54 2.49
N ASN A 130 -5.11 11.75 3.58
CA ASN A 130 -5.63 12.39 4.78
C ASN A 130 -5.86 13.91 4.58
N ALA A 131 -6.29 14.59 5.65
CA ALA A 131 -6.58 16.03 5.61
C ALA A 131 -5.32 16.90 5.37
N SER A 132 -4.13 16.43 5.76
CA SER A 132 -2.84 17.09 5.48
C SER A 132 -2.32 16.83 4.06
N GLY A 133 -3.00 16.00 3.27
CA GLY A 133 -2.61 15.68 1.89
C GLY A 133 -1.61 14.53 1.78
N GLU A 134 -1.37 13.80 2.87
CA GLU A 134 -0.45 12.66 2.92
C GLU A 134 -1.22 11.35 2.66
N TRP A 135 -0.62 10.46 1.88
CA TRP A 135 -1.16 9.13 1.63
C TRP A 135 -0.74 8.15 2.72
N GLN A 136 -1.71 7.41 3.26
CA GLN A 136 -1.49 6.40 4.30
C GLN A 136 -2.21 5.10 3.95
N ILE A 137 -1.65 3.98 4.42
CA ILE A 137 -2.23 2.65 4.26
C ILE A 137 -3.29 2.45 5.33
N LEU A 138 -4.50 2.05 4.93
CA LEU A 138 -5.61 1.77 5.83
C LEU A 138 -5.94 0.27 5.89
N ASN A 139 -5.84 -0.45 4.77
CA ASN A 139 -6.09 -1.89 4.75
C ASN A 139 -5.04 -2.63 3.94
N VAL A 140 -4.71 -3.85 4.36
CA VAL A 140 -3.89 -4.78 3.60
C VAL A 140 -4.52 -6.17 3.62
N LEU A 141 -4.99 -6.68 2.48
CA LEU A 141 -5.38 -8.07 2.31
C LEU A 141 -4.24 -8.82 1.62
N TRP A 142 -3.77 -9.93 2.18
CA TRP A 142 -2.59 -10.60 1.64
C TRP A 142 -2.75 -12.10 1.46
N GLN A 143 -1.98 -12.67 0.53
CA GLN A 143 -1.85 -14.13 0.42
C GLN A 143 -0.52 -14.57 -0.21
N PHE A 144 -0.03 -15.77 0.16
CA PHE A 144 1.04 -16.43 -0.59
C PHE A 144 0.60 -16.75 -2.03
N HIS A 145 1.56 -16.75 -2.96
CA HIS A 145 1.31 -17.26 -4.32
C HIS A 145 0.95 -18.74 -4.30
N GLN A 146 1.65 -19.51 -3.46
CA GLN A 146 1.31 -20.91 -3.18
C GLN A 146 0.30 -20.95 -2.03
N VAL A 147 -1.00 -20.93 -2.35
CA VAL A 147 -2.09 -20.91 -1.37
C VAL A 147 -2.06 -22.07 -0.36
N ALA A 148 -1.48 -23.21 -0.73
CA ALA A 148 -1.27 -24.35 0.19
C ALA A 148 -0.34 -24.04 1.39
N ARG A 149 0.33 -22.88 1.40
CA ARG A 149 1.14 -22.40 2.52
C ARG A 149 0.34 -21.67 3.59
N HIS A 150 -0.92 -21.33 3.33
CA HIS A 150 -1.83 -20.72 4.31
C HIS A 150 -2.39 -21.72 5.30
N ARG A 151 -1.52 -22.41 6.03
CA ARG A 151 -1.93 -23.39 7.03
C ARG A 151 -0.92 -23.53 8.15
N SER A 152 -1.42 -23.84 9.34
CA SER A 152 -0.57 -24.18 10.50
C SER A 152 0.03 -25.57 10.37
N GLY A 153 1.34 -25.72 10.64
CA GLY A 153 2.02 -27.02 10.74
C GLY A 153 2.47 -27.64 9.42
N GLY A 154 2.68 -26.82 8.38
CA GLY A 154 3.43 -27.19 7.17
C GLY A 154 4.93 -27.03 7.34
#